data_AF-A0A938RXJ2-F1
#
_entry.id   AF-A0A938RXJ2-F1
#
_cell.length_a   1.000
_cell.length_b   1.000
_cell.length_c   1.000
_cell.angle_alpha   90.00
_cell.angle_beta   90.00
_cell.angle_gamma   90.00
#
_symmetry.space_group_name_H-M   'P 1'
#
loop_
_entity.id
_entity.type
_entity.pdbx_description
1 polymer ?
#
loop_
_entity_poly.entity_id
_entity_poly.type
_entity_poly.pdbx_seq_one_letter_code
_entity_poly.pdbx_strand_id
1 'polypeptide(L)'
;MAENIHPRRHRPKVCRVNGRTVLEHRYVWEMHHGPIPEGIAIHHINGDERDNRIENLQLVTPAEHSRIHAGYELRNGVWHKPCRKCGVVKPLSEFYRYPYFPFDGVTPACKPCHRRESRERQRRLREQRRMLCAQTEPVPVECSHEKP
;
A
#
# COMPACT_ATOMS: atom_id res chain seq x y z
N MET A 1 -17.98 -12.64 -20.51
CA MET A 1 -18.25 -13.56 -19.40
C MET A 1 -17.11 -13.45 -18.39
N ALA A 2 -17.26 -12.60 -17.38
CA ALA A 2 -16.45 -12.64 -16.17
C ALA A 2 -17.42 -12.23 -15.06
N GLU A 3 -18.02 -13.23 -14.41
CA GLU A 3 -18.91 -12.98 -13.29
C GLU A 3 -18.07 -12.37 -12.17
N ASN A 4 -18.37 -11.10 -11.84
CA ASN A 4 -17.83 -10.41 -10.67
C ASN A 4 -18.44 -11.06 -9.40
N ILE A 5 -17.97 -12.26 -9.07
CA ILE A 5 -18.23 -12.90 -7.77
C ILE A 5 -17.41 -12.13 -6.75
N HIS A 6 -18.02 -11.10 -6.17
CA HIS A 6 -17.49 -10.51 -4.94
C HIS A 6 -17.52 -11.62 -3.89
N PRO A 7 -16.37 -12.01 -3.29
CA PRO A 7 -16.38 -13.05 -2.27
C PRO A 7 -17.33 -12.61 -1.16
N ARG A 8 -18.37 -13.41 -0.89
CA ARG A 8 -19.30 -13.14 0.21
C ARG A 8 -18.46 -13.09 1.47
N ARG A 9 -18.33 -11.91 2.10
CA ARG A 9 -17.68 -11.78 3.42
C ARG A 9 -18.31 -12.83 4.33
N HIS A 10 -17.50 -13.79 4.75
CA HIS A 10 -18.01 -14.86 5.59
C HIS A 10 -18.38 -14.28 6.95
N ARG A 11 -19.50 -14.73 7.50
CA ARG A 11 -19.86 -14.37 8.86
C ARG A 11 -18.83 -15.00 9.81
N PRO A 12 -18.24 -14.23 10.73
CA PRO A 12 -17.31 -14.79 11.72
C PRO A 12 -17.96 -15.92 12.52
N LYS A 13 -17.19 -16.94 12.87
CA LYS A 13 -17.66 -18.01 13.76
C LYS A 13 -17.90 -17.46 15.17
N VAL A 14 -18.97 -17.94 15.78
CA VAL A 14 -19.40 -17.55 17.13
C VAL A 14 -19.62 -18.78 17.99
N CYS A 15 -19.34 -18.66 19.29
CA CYS A 15 -19.65 -19.69 20.28
C CYS A 15 -20.55 -19.10 21.39
N ARG A 16 -21.24 -19.99 22.12
CA ARG A 16 -22.09 -19.61 23.27
C ARG A 16 -21.33 -19.87 24.57
N VAL A 17 -21.10 -18.83 25.35
CA VAL A 17 -20.40 -18.89 26.64
C VAL A 17 -21.25 -18.15 27.67
N ASN A 18 -21.62 -18.81 28.78
CA ASN A 18 -22.46 -18.24 29.85
C ASN A 18 -23.75 -17.56 29.33
N GLY A 19 -24.42 -18.19 28.36
CA GLY A 19 -25.65 -17.66 27.75
C GLY A 19 -25.44 -16.50 26.76
N ARG A 20 -24.20 -16.03 26.56
CA ARG A 20 -23.86 -14.95 25.63
C ARG A 20 -23.22 -15.50 24.36
N THR A 21 -23.49 -14.86 23.23
CA THR A 21 -22.82 -15.17 21.95
C THR A 21 -21.54 -14.36 21.88
N VAL A 22 -20.39 -15.03 21.70
CA VAL A 22 -19.07 -14.41 21.60
C VAL A 22 -18.38 -14.82 20.30
N LEU A 23 -17.45 -14.00 19.82
CA LEU A 23 -16.63 -14.33 18.64
C LEU A 23 -15.65 -15.44 19.00
N GLU A 24 -15.65 -16.52 18.21
CA GLU A 24 -14.88 -17.72 18.53
C GLU A 24 -13.38 -17.44 18.61
N HIS A 25 -12.81 -16.70 17.66
CA HIS A 25 -11.38 -16.36 17.70
C HIS A 25 -10.98 -15.54 18.93
N ARG A 26 -11.85 -14.66 19.44
CA ARG A 26 -11.60 -13.91 20.67
C ARG A 26 -11.62 -14.83 21.88
N TYR A 27 -12.61 -15.72 21.92
CA TYR A 27 -12.74 -16.69 23.00
C TYR A 27 -11.52 -17.64 23.05
N VAL A 28 -11.12 -18.21 21.90
CA VAL A 28 -9.94 -19.07 21.82
C VAL A 28 -8.69 -18.32 22.29
N TRP A 29 -8.48 -17.07 21.84
CA TRP A 29 -7.36 -16.26 22.30
C TRP A 29 -7.38 -16.08 23.83
N GLU A 30 -8.50 -15.63 24.38
CA GLU A 30 -8.64 -15.32 25.80
C GLU A 30 -8.44 -16.54 26.70
N MET A 31 -8.83 -17.73 26.24
CA MET A 31 -8.60 -18.99 26.94
C MET A 31 -7.12 -19.39 27.03
N HIS A 32 -6.32 -19.04 26.03
CA HIS A 32 -4.89 -19.43 25.96
C HIS A 32 -3.94 -18.36 26.51
N HIS A 33 -4.25 -17.08 26.29
CA HIS A 33 -3.35 -15.95 26.59
C HIS A 33 -3.94 -14.94 27.58
N GLY A 34 -5.20 -15.10 27.99
CA GLY A 34 -5.90 -14.13 28.81
C GLY A 34 -6.43 -12.93 28.00
N PRO A 35 -6.80 -11.83 28.69
CA PRO A 35 -7.58 -10.75 28.08
C PRO A 35 -6.85 -10.09 26.89
N ILE A 36 -7.61 -9.79 25.84
CA ILE A 36 -7.10 -9.01 24.70
C ILE A 36 -6.91 -7.56 25.14
N PRO A 37 -5.70 -6.98 25.01
CA PRO A 37 -5.47 -5.59 25.40
C PRO A 37 -6.36 -4.60 24.62
N GLU A 38 -6.68 -3.47 25.26
CA GLU A 38 -7.48 -2.43 24.62
C GLU A 38 -6.77 -1.86 23.38
N GLY A 39 -7.54 -1.60 22.32
CA GLY A 39 -7.02 -1.05 21.07
C GLY A 39 -6.24 -2.05 20.20
N ILE A 40 -6.13 -3.33 20.60
CA ILE A 40 -5.47 -4.38 19.83
C ILE A 40 -6.52 -5.28 19.16
N ALA A 41 -6.25 -5.70 17.93
CA ALA A 41 -7.09 -6.60 17.15
C ALA A 41 -6.43 -7.98 17.02
N ILE A 42 -7.26 -9.02 16.82
CA ILE A 42 -6.79 -10.34 16.43
C ILE A 42 -6.77 -10.42 14.90
N HIS A 43 -5.68 -10.94 14.35
CA HIS A 43 -5.50 -11.20 12.93
C HIS A 43 -5.23 -12.69 12.68
N HIS A 44 -5.84 -13.21 11.62
CA HIS A 44 -5.64 -14.58 11.12
C HIS A 44 -4.42 -14.62 10.21
N ILE A 45 -3.34 -15.27 10.65
CA ILE A 45 -2.03 -15.28 9.96
C ILE A 45 -2.15 -15.82 8.53
N ASN A 46 -2.94 -16.87 8.32
CA ASN A 46 -3.17 -17.47 7.00
C ASN A 46 -4.23 -16.73 6.15
N GLY A 47 -4.86 -15.68 6.67
CA GLY A 47 -5.94 -14.94 6.00
C GLY A 47 -7.30 -15.66 5.96
N ASP A 48 -7.41 -16.87 6.52
CA ASP A 48 -8.67 -17.60 6.66
C ASP A 48 -9.35 -17.27 8.00
N GLU A 49 -10.37 -16.42 7.94
CA GLU A 49 -11.19 -15.99 9.09
C GLU A 49 -11.95 -17.14 9.77
N ARG A 50 -11.96 -18.35 9.19
CA ARG A 50 -12.61 -19.55 9.75
C ARG A 50 -11.64 -20.47 10.49
N ASP A 51 -10.33 -20.29 10.31
CA ASP A 51 -9.31 -21.08 11.00
C ASP A 51 -8.94 -20.40 12.32
N ASN A 52 -9.67 -20.75 13.38
CA ASN A 52 -9.53 -20.14 14.70
C ASN A 52 -8.57 -20.90 15.63
N ARG A 53 -7.70 -21.75 15.09
CA ARG A 53 -6.66 -22.41 15.89
C ARG A 53 -5.70 -21.37 16.45
N ILE A 54 -5.24 -21.55 17.70
CA ILE A 54 -4.46 -20.53 18.40
C ILE A 54 -3.16 -20.18 17.66
N GLU A 55 -2.53 -21.16 17.00
CA GLU A 55 -1.33 -20.97 16.18
C GLU A 55 -1.55 -20.13 14.92
N ASN A 56 -2.81 -19.92 14.51
CA ASN A 56 -3.18 -19.09 13.37
C ASN A 56 -3.63 -17.68 13.78
N LEU A 57 -3.67 -17.37 15.08
CA LEU A 57 -4.10 -16.07 15.59
C LEU A 57 -2.88 -15.27 16.05
N GLN A 58 -2.91 -13.96 15.80
CA GLN A 58 -1.92 -13.03 16.35
C GLN A 58 -2.58 -11.72 16.76
N LEU A 59 -2.02 -11.07 17.78
CA LEU A 59 -2.38 -9.70 18.13
C LEU A 59 -1.67 -8.71 17.21
N VAL A 60 -2.43 -7.76 16.70
CA VAL A 60 -1.92 -6.67 15.85
C VAL A 60 -2.51 -5.34 16.27
N THR A 61 -1.72 -4.29 16.16
CA THR A 61 -2.24 -2.92 16.27
C THR A 61 -3.11 -2.58 15.05
N PRO A 62 -3.99 -1.57 15.13
CA PRO A 62 -4.81 -1.16 13.99
C PRO A 62 -3.97 -0.73 12.77
N ALA A 63 -2.80 -0.13 13.03
CA ALA A 63 -1.86 0.28 11.98
C ALA A 63 -1.21 -0.92 11.27
N GLU A 64 -0.81 -1.94 12.02
CA GLU A 64 -0.26 -3.18 11.45
C GLU A 64 -1.33 -3.95 10.69
N HIS A 65 -2.54 -4.06 11.25
CA HIS A 65 -3.66 -4.71 10.59
C HIS A 65 -3.96 -4.07 9.23
N SER A 66 -3.97 -2.73 9.18
CA SER A 66 -4.17 -1.97 7.94
C SER A 66 -3.06 -2.22 6.92
N ARG A 67 -1.79 -2.34 7.37
CA ARG A 67 -0.65 -2.68 6.50
C ARG A 67 -0.78 -4.08 5.92
N ILE A 68 -1.15 -5.07 6.73
CA ILE A 68 -1.33 -6.45 6.29
C ILE A 68 -2.42 -6.52 5.22
N HIS A 69 -3.57 -5.86 5.44
CA HIS A 69 -4.64 -5.76 4.43
C HIS A 69 -4.22 -5.02 3.15
N ALA A 70 -3.27 -4.08 3.25
CA ALA A 70 -2.68 -3.42 2.10
C ALA A 70 -1.63 -4.28 1.36
N GLY A 71 -1.41 -5.53 1.79
CA GLY A 71 -0.45 -6.46 1.19
C GLY A 71 0.99 -6.25 1.65
N TYR A 72 1.19 -5.67 2.83
CA TYR A 72 2.52 -5.44 3.38
C TYR A 72 2.96 -6.67 4.17
N GLU A 73 4.25 -6.93 4.15
CA GLU A 73 4.83 -8.09 4.81
C GLU A 73 5.89 -7.63 5.81
N LEU A 74 5.81 -8.12 7.04
CA LEU A 74 6.84 -7.90 8.05
C LEU A 74 7.91 -8.98 7.88
N ARG A 75 9.12 -8.61 7.44
CA ARG A 75 10.26 -9.53 7.27
C ARG A 75 11.43 -9.03 8.09
N ASN A 76 11.95 -9.86 9.00
CA ASN A 76 13.08 -9.52 9.89
C ASN A 76 12.90 -8.17 10.62
N GLY A 77 11.69 -7.90 11.13
CA GLY A 77 11.36 -6.64 11.83
C GLY A 77 11.20 -5.41 10.91
N VAL A 78 11.30 -5.58 9.59
CA VAL A 78 11.18 -4.50 8.61
C VAL A 78 9.94 -4.70 7.75
N TRP A 79 9.11 -3.66 7.64
CA TRP A 79 7.96 -3.66 6.74
C TRP A 79 8.40 -3.59 5.28
N HIS A 80 7.81 -4.47 4.47
CA HIS A 80 7.97 -4.52 3.02
C HIS A 80 6.63 -4.30 2.35
N LYS A 81 6.61 -3.60 1.20
CA LYS A 81 5.41 -3.37 0.40
C LYS A 81 5.67 -3.68 -1.08
N PRO A 82 4.66 -4.17 -1.82
CA PRO A 82 4.77 -4.33 -3.26
C PRO A 82 4.81 -2.96 -3.93
N CYS A 83 5.72 -2.79 -4.89
CA CYS A 83 5.75 -1.59 -5.71
C CYS A 83 4.60 -1.59 -6.72
N ARG A 84 3.75 -0.55 -6.74
CA ARG A 84 2.63 -0.43 -7.70
C ARG A 84 3.04 -0.48 -9.19
N LYS A 85 4.32 -0.22 -9.50
CA LYS A 85 4.84 -0.16 -10.88
C LYS A 85 5.51 -1.45 -11.33
N CYS A 86 6.33 -2.08 -10.49
CA CYS A 86 7.08 -3.29 -10.86
C CYS A 86 6.63 -4.55 -10.12
N GLY A 87 5.68 -4.47 -9.19
CA GLY A 87 5.16 -5.59 -8.41
C GLY A 87 6.10 -6.12 -7.32
N VAL A 88 7.41 -5.91 -7.46
CA VAL A 88 8.41 -6.43 -6.51
C VAL A 88 8.20 -5.86 -5.11
N VAL A 89 8.10 -6.77 -4.13
CA VAL A 89 8.05 -6.48 -2.70
C VAL A 89 9.42 -5.99 -2.23
N LYS A 90 9.46 -4.79 -1.64
CA LYS A 90 10.69 -4.12 -1.20
C LYS A 90 10.50 -3.49 0.18
N PRO A 91 11.57 -3.30 0.98
CA PRO A 91 11.47 -2.61 2.26
C PRO A 91 11.00 -1.17 2.07
N LEU A 92 10.34 -0.58 3.08
CA LEU A 92 9.84 0.81 3.00
C LEU A 92 10.94 1.84 2.69
N SER A 93 12.20 1.54 3.02
CA SER A 93 13.37 2.36 2.68
C SER A 93 13.59 2.55 1.18
N GLU A 94 13.08 1.65 0.34
CA GLU A 94 13.13 1.74 -1.13
C GLU A 94 12.03 2.64 -1.73
N PHE A 95 11.23 3.29 -0.89
CA PHE A 95 10.15 4.21 -1.29
C PHE A 95 10.46 5.63 -0.77
N TYR A 96 9.89 6.65 -1.40
CA TYR A 96 10.05 8.03 -0.91
C TYR A 96 9.05 8.27 0.22
N ARG A 97 9.50 8.95 1.28
CA ARG A 97 8.62 9.40 2.36
C ARG A 97 7.76 10.56 1.85
N TYR A 98 6.46 10.46 2.05
CA TYR A 98 5.49 11.49 1.69
C TYR A 98 4.48 11.64 2.84
N PRO A 99 4.74 12.53 3.81
CA PRO A 99 3.94 12.62 5.04
C PRO A 99 2.45 12.91 4.81
N TYR A 100 2.10 13.53 3.69
CA TYR A 100 0.71 13.83 3.33
C TYR A 100 -0.04 12.64 2.71
N PHE A 101 0.61 11.47 2.54
CA PHE A 101 -0.06 10.29 2.00
C PHE A 101 -0.85 9.59 3.13
N PRO A 102 -2.17 9.43 2.99
CA PRO A 102 -3.07 9.14 4.12
C PRO A 102 -2.97 7.72 4.70
N PHE A 103 -2.15 6.83 4.14
CA PHE A 103 -2.12 5.41 4.56
C PHE A 103 -0.87 5.05 5.37
N ASP A 104 0.32 5.34 4.84
CA ASP A 104 1.59 4.83 5.35
C ASP A 104 2.73 5.86 5.31
N GLY A 105 2.44 7.08 4.81
CA GLY A 105 3.43 8.13 4.65
C GLY A 105 4.55 7.81 3.66
N VAL A 106 4.36 6.87 2.73
CA VAL A 106 5.35 6.58 1.67
C VAL A 106 4.70 6.44 0.28
N THR A 107 5.48 6.68 -0.76
CA THR A 107 4.98 6.61 -2.14
C THR A 107 4.52 5.19 -2.55
N PRO A 108 3.59 5.05 -3.51
CA PRO A 108 3.18 3.74 -4.04
C PRO A 108 4.25 3.07 -4.92
N ALA A 109 5.12 3.87 -5.56
CA ALA A 109 6.19 3.38 -6.42
C ALA A 109 7.55 3.46 -5.72
N CYS A 110 8.43 2.50 -6.03
CA CYS A 110 9.78 2.47 -5.47
C CYS A 110 10.68 3.52 -6.15
N LYS A 111 11.75 3.91 -5.48
CA LYS A 111 12.75 4.88 -5.96
C LYS A 111 13.26 4.54 -7.37
N PRO A 112 13.62 3.29 -7.72
CA PRO A 112 13.98 2.93 -9.09
C PRO A 112 12.90 3.24 -10.14
N CYS A 113 11.64 2.89 -9.86
CA CYS A 113 10.52 3.16 -10.77
C CYS A 113 10.30 4.67 -10.92
N HIS A 114 10.32 5.44 -9.84
CA HIS A 114 10.26 6.89 -9.89
C HIS A 114 11.39 7.51 -10.73
N ARG A 115 12.63 7.05 -10.55
CA ARG A 115 13.78 7.53 -11.34
C ARG A 115 13.61 7.24 -12.84
N ARG A 116 13.11 6.04 -13.18
CA ARG A 116 12.83 5.64 -14.56
C ARG A 116 11.77 6.53 -15.20
N GLU A 117 10.62 6.68 -14.54
CA GLU A 117 9.53 7.52 -15.03
C GLU A 117 9.94 8.99 -15.17
N SER A 118 10.77 9.51 -14.25
CA SER A 118 11.26 10.87 -14.36
C SER A 118 12.17 11.06 -15.58
N ARG A 119 13.03 10.10 -15.90
CA ARG A 119 13.89 10.14 -17.09
C ARG A 119 13.06 10.08 -18.37
N GLU A 120 12.10 9.15 -18.43
CA GLU A 120 11.19 9.02 -19.56
C GLU A 120 10.34 10.29 -19.77
N ARG A 121 9.84 10.90 -18.68
CA ARG A 121 9.12 12.17 -18.75
C ARG A 121 9.99 13.29 -19.32
N GLN A 122 11.22 13.43 -18.85
CA GLN A 122 12.14 14.45 -19.38
C GLN A 122 12.45 14.22 -20.86
N ARG A 123 12.65 12.96 -21.28
CA ARG A 123 12.84 12.60 -22.69
C ARG A 123 11.65 13.04 -23.55
N ARG A 124 10.43 12.68 -23.13
CA ARG A 124 9.19 13.06 -23.84
C ARG A 124 9.04 14.58 -23.95
N LEU A 125 9.27 15.32 -22.88
CA LEU A 125 9.17 16.79 -22.89
C LEU A 125 10.22 17.43 -23.82
N ARG A 126 11.44 16.87 -23.88
CA ARG A 126 12.48 17.35 -24.82
C ARG A 126 12.09 17.07 -26.27
N GLU A 127 11.58 15.89 -26.57
CA GLU A 127 11.11 15.52 -27.91
C GLU A 127 9.93 16.41 -28.33
N GLN A 128 8.95 16.60 -27.45
CA GLN A 128 7.81 17.49 -27.69
C GLN A 128 8.27 18.93 -27.96
N ARG A 129 9.19 19.46 -27.14
CA ARG A 129 9.77 20.80 -27.35
C ARG A 129 10.51 20.90 -28.69
N ARG A 130 11.27 19.88 -29.07
CA ARG A 130 11.95 19.82 -30.38
C ARG A 130 10.95 19.84 -31.53
N MET A 131 9.86 19.07 -31.43
CA MET A 131 8.80 19.05 -32.45
C MET A 131 8.09 20.40 -32.57
N LEU A 132 7.74 21.03 -31.44
CA LEU A 132 7.16 22.37 -31.40
C LEU A 132 8.07 23.40 -32.08
N CYS A 133 9.37 23.42 -31.74
CA CYS A 133 10.33 24.33 -32.38
C CYS A 133 10.50 24.09 -33.90
N ALA A 134 10.30 22.86 -34.38
CA ALA A 134 10.36 22.54 -35.80
C ALA A 134 9.09 22.98 -36.57
N GLN A 135 7.98 23.20 -35.87
CA GLN A 135 6.70 23.64 -36.45
C GLN A 135 6.50 25.15 -36.36
N THR A 136 7.26 25.84 -35.52
CA THR A 136 7.26 27.31 -35.45
C THR A 136 8.22 27.87 -36.49
N GLU A 137 7.72 28.69 -37.42
CA GLU A 137 8.61 29.51 -38.24
C GLU A 137 9.43 30.45 -37.33
N PRO A 138 10.72 30.67 -37.63
CA PRO A 138 11.55 31.55 -36.83
C PRO A 138 10.94 32.94 -36.84
N VAL A 139 10.53 33.43 -35.67
CA VAL A 139 10.11 34.82 -35.51
C VAL A 139 11.34 35.70 -35.76
N PRO A 140 11.34 36.59 -36.76
CA PRO A 140 12.48 37.46 -37.00
C PRO A 140 12.64 38.36 -35.77
N VAL A 141 13.79 38.22 -35.10
CA VAL A 141 14.16 39.08 -33.99
C VAL A 141 14.75 40.35 -34.62
N GLU A 142 13.93 41.39 -34.76
CA GLU A 142 14.46 42.70 -35.13
C GLU A 142 15.28 43.25 -33.97
N CYS A 143 16.59 43.23 -34.15
CA CYS A 143 17.53 43.75 -33.18
C CYS A 143 17.74 45.25 -33.45
N SER A 144 16.88 46.09 -32.88
CA SER A 144 17.02 47.55 -32.91
C SER A 144 18.17 47.99 -32.02
N HIS A 145 19.40 47.82 -32.52
CA HIS A 145 20.56 48.55 -32.02
C HIS A 145 20.53 49.95 -32.64
N GLU A 146 19.75 50.87 -32.04
CA GLU A 146 20.01 52.29 -32.24
C GLU A 146 21.29 52.63 -31.47
N LYS A 147 22.40 52.77 -32.20
CA LYS A 147 23.63 53.33 -31.66
C LYS A 147 23.43 54.84 -31.43
N PRO A 148 23.92 55.38 -30.31
CA PRO A 148 23.84 56.81 -29.99
C PRO A 148 24.70 57.67 -30.92
#